data_AF-A0A960QTM5-F1
#
_entry.id   AF-A0A960QTM5-F1
#
_cell.length_a   1.000
_cell.length_b   1.000
_cell.length_c   1.000
_cell.angle_alpha   90.00
_cell.angle_beta   90.00
_cell.angle_gamma   90.00
#
_symmetry.space_group_name_H-M   'P 1'
#
loop_
_entity.id
_entity.type
_entity.pdbx_description
1 polymer ?
#
loop_
_entity_poly.entity_id
_entity_poly.type
_entity_poly.pdbx_seq_one_letter_code
_entity_poly.pdbx_strand_id
1 'polypeptide(L)'
;MRNVPHSHHNRQRGFTLAEAIITIAVLGIIAAIGVSAFGDITSKSKDTIAQNLVETLNQATRNFSHANWDMRFTASANSSGDEMMVLRSLQWREPDGTANQKEIFYKGPYMRADWNPDTSSDTADWRIQWTGSSWKLLKPDVAGAGLKVDFEAKDLGTPYSFPPNFKPVGSR
;
A
#
# COMPACT_ATOMS: atom_id res chain seq x y z
N MET A 1 -79.51 -1.57 23.77
CA MET A 1 -78.96 -1.92 22.44
C MET A 1 -77.50 -1.50 22.42
N ARG A 2 -76.54 -2.44 22.33
CA ARG A 2 -75.10 -2.15 22.37
C ARG A 2 -74.45 -2.67 21.09
N ASN A 3 -73.96 -1.76 20.25
CA ASN A 3 -73.22 -2.09 19.03
C ASN A 3 -71.82 -2.61 19.40
N VAL A 4 -71.45 -3.77 18.86
CA VAL A 4 -70.10 -4.34 18.99
C VAL A 4 -69.28 -3.97 17.75
N PRO A 5 -68.06 -3.42 17.91
CA PRO A 5 -67.21 -3.08 16.77
C PRO A 5 -66.55 -4.34 16.19
N HIS A 6 -66.60 -4.48 14.86
CA HIS A 6 -65.89 -5.54 14.14
C HIS A 6 -64.40 -5.19 14.02
N SER A 7 -63.53 -6.00 14.64
CA SER A 7 -62.08 -5.88 14.44
C SER A 7 -61.69 -6.48 13.08
N HIS A 8 -61.11 -5.65 12.22
CA HIS A 8 -60.49 -6.13 10.99
C HIS A 8 -59.22 -6.90 11.34
N HIS A 9 -59.26 -8.22 11.19
CA HIS A 9 -58.10 -9.07 11.36
C HIS A 9 -57.16 -8.90 10.16
N ASN A 10 -56.02 -8.24 10.38
CA ASN A 10 -54.96 -8.12 9.39
C ASN A 10 -54.35 -9.52 9.18
N ARG A 11 -54.61 -10.16 8.04
CA ARG A 11 -54.01 -11.46 7.70
C ARG A 11 -52.52 -11.28 7.43
N GLN A 12 -51.70 -11.56 8.44
CA GLN A 12 -50.27 -11.77 8.23
C GLN A 12 -50.10 -12.99 7.32
N ARG A 13 -49.75 -12.73 6.05
CA ARG A 13 -49.36 -13.77 5.10
C ARG A 13 -47.91 -14.16 5.41
N GLY A 14 -47.70 -15.37 5.91
CA GLY A 14 -46.37 -15.94 6.08
C GLY A 14 -45.78 -16.42 4.76
N PHE A 15 -44.45 -16.44 4.66
CA PHE A 15 -43.72 -17.05 3.55
C PHE A 15 -44.01 -18.54 3.45
N THR A 16 -44.16 -19.06 2.23
CA THR A 16 -44.32 -20.51 2.03
C THR A 16 -42.95 -21.21 2.09
N LEU A 17 -42.94 -22.46 2.53
CA LEU A 17 -41.72 -23.27 2.56
C LEU A 17 -41.10 -23.42 1.15
N ALA A 18 -41.94 -23.55 0.13
CA ALA A 18 -41.49 -23.63 -1.27
C ALA A 18 -40.79 -22.33 -1.72
N GLU A 19 -41.34 -21.18 -1.35
CA GLU A 19 -40.74 -19.87 -1.65
C GLU A 19 -39.37 -19.71 -0.96
N ALA A 20 -39.25 -20.12 0.30
CA ALA A 20 -37.95 -20.13 0.99
C ALA A 20 -36.92 -21.03 0.28
N ILE A 21 -37.32 -22.23 -0.15
CA ILE A 21 -36.42 -23.16 -0.87
C ILE A 21 -35.97 -22.57 -2.21
N ILE A 22 -36.89 -22.03 -3.00
CA ILE A 22 -36.56 -21.42 -4.30
C ILE A 22 -35.60 -20.24 -4.09
N THR A 23 -35.83 -19.41 -3.07
CA THR A 23 -34.98 -18.26 -2.77
C THR A 23 -33.56 -18.69 -2.39
N ILE A 24 -33.41 -19.71 -1.53
CA ILE A 24 -32.11 -20.26 -1.15
C ILE A 24 -31.41 -20.89 -2.37
N ALA A 25 -32.15 -21.59 -3.23
CA ALA A 25 -31.60 -22.17 -4.45
C ALA A 25 -31.06 -21.09 -5.41
N VAL A 26 -31.83 -20.01 -5.62
CA VAL A 26 -31.40 -18.87 -6.46
C VAL A 26 -30.18 -18.16 -5.84
N LEU A 27 -30.19 -17.91 -4.52
CA LEU A 27 -29.04 -17.31 -3.82
C LEU A 27 -27.79 -18.19 -3.93
N GLY A 28 -27.93 -19.51 -3.84
CA GLY A 28 -26.82 -20.45 -4.00
C GLY A 28 -26.19 -20.40 -5.40
N ILE A 29 -27.01 -20.31 -6.45
CA ILE A 29 -26.54 -20.19 -7.83
C ILE A 29 -25.80 -18.85 -8.03
N ILE A 30 -26.36 -17.75 -7.55
CA ILE A 30 -25.74 -16.42 -7.67
C ILE A 30 -24.42 -16.36 -6.90
N ALA A 31 -24.39 -16.90 -5.68
CA ALA A 31 -23.17 -16.96 -4.88
C ALA A 31 -22.06 -17.76 -5.58
N ALA A 32 -22.40 -18.91 -6.17
CA ALA A 32 -21.43 -19.76 -6.88
C ALA A 32 -20.78 -19.02 -8.07
N ILE A 33 -21.56 -18.29 -8.86
CA ILE A 33 -21.04 -17.51 -10.00
C ILE A 33 -20.22 -16.31 -9.49
N GLY A 34 -20.75 -15.60 -8.48
CA GLY A 34 -20.15 -14.39 -7.93
C GLY A 34 -18.74 -14.59 -7.39
N VAL A 35 -18.48 -15.68 -6.67
CA VAL A 35 -17.16 -15.94 -6.03
C VAL A 35 -16.00 -15.90 -7.02
N SER A 36 -16.18 -16.48 -8.21
CA SER A 36 -15.11 -16.56 -9.22
C SER A 36 -14.67 -15.18 -9.77
N ALA A 37 -15.58 -14.20 -9.81
CA ALA A 37 -15.28 -12.87 -10.35
C ALA A 37 -14.46 -11.99 -9.40
N PHE A 38 -14.52 -12.23 -8.08
CA PHE A 38 -13.84 -11.38 -7.09
C PHE A 38 -12.32 -11.60 -7.01
N GLY A 39 -11.83 -12.79 -7.36
CA GLY A 39 -10.39 -13.11 -7.31
C GLY A 39 -9.56 -12.26 -8.28
N ASP A 40 -9.97 -12.20 -9.55
CA ASP A 40 -9.26 -11.46 -10.60
C ASP A 40 -9.25 -9.95 -10.37
N ILE A 41 -10.36 -9.40 -9.86
CA ILE A 41 -10.48 -7.97 -9.56
C ILE A 41 -9.53 -7.59 -8.43
N THR A 42 -9.43 -8.41 -7.39
CA THR A 42 -8.55 -8.15 -6.24
C THR A 42 -7.08 -8.19 -6.65
N SER A 43 -6.68 -9.17 -7.47
CA SER A 43 -5.30 -9.29 -7.97
C SER A 43 -4.89 -8.08 -8.84
N LYS A 44 -5.75 -7.68 -9.79
CA LYS A 44 -5.50 -6.49 -10.63
C LYS A 44 -5.44 -5.20 -9.81
N SER A 45 -6.27 -5.09 -8.78
CA SER A 45 -6.28 -3.90 -7.90
C SER A 45 -4.97 -3.80 -7.12
N LYS A 46 -4.46 -4.91 -6.59
CA LYS A 46 -3.15 -4.99 -5.94
C LYS A 46 -2.02 -4.60 -6.89
N ASP A 47 -2.07 -5.07 -8.14
CA ASP A 47 -1.08 -4.72 -9.16
C ASP A 47 -1.05 -3.21 -9.43
N THR A 48 -2.21 -2.59 -9.62
CA THR A 48 -2.34 -1.14 -9.82
C THR A 48 -1.81 -0.34 -8.61
N ILE A 49 -2.16 -0.74 -7.38
CA ILE A 49 -1.67 -0.08 -6.16
C ILE A 49 -0.14 -0.15 -6.09
N ALA A 50 0.43 -1.34 -6.32
CA ALA A 50 1.86 -1.55 -6.26
C ALA A 50 2.61 -0.78 -7.36
N GLN A 51 2.05 -0.71 -8.57
CA GLN A 51 2.60 0.11 -9.66
C GLN A 51 2.59 1.60 -9.32
N ASN A 52 1.47 2.12 -8.82
CA ASN A 52 1.37 3.52 -8.40
C ASN A 52 2.39 3.87 -7.31
N LEU A 53 2.64 2.94 -6.39
CA LEU A 53 3.66 3.12 -5.34
C LEU A 53 5.08 3.19 -5.93
N VAL A 54 5.40 2.32 -6.91
CA VAL A 54 6.68 2.36 -7.64
C VAL A 54 6.83 3.66 -8.42
N GLU A 55 5.77 4.16 -9.06
CA GLU A 55 5.79 5.44 -9.76
C GLU A 55 6.04 6.61 -8.81
N THR A 56 5.37 6.59 -7.64
CA THR A 56 5.56 7.58 -6.58
C THR A 56 7.00 7.60 -6.08
N LEU A 57 7.57 6.42 -5.80
CA LEU A 57 8.96 6.26 -5.39
C LEU A 57 9.94 6.75 -6.46
N ASN A 58 9.72 6.38 -7.72
CA ASN A 58 10.54 6.86 -8.83
C ASN A 58 10.43 8.38 -9.03
N GLN A 59 9.25 8.97 -8.84
CA GLN A 59 9.07 10.42 -8.87
C GLN A 59 9.82 11.10 -7.72
N ALA A 60 9.76 10.54 -6.52
CA ALA A 60 10.51 11.05 -5.38
C ALA A 60 12.02 10.98 -5.61
N THR A 61 12.55 9.88 -6.14
CA THR A 61 13.97 9.75 -6.50
C THR A 61 14.39 10.77 -7.56
N ARG A 62 13.57 11.01 -8.58
CA ARG A 62 13.83 12.06 -9.59
C ARG A 62 13.84 13.44 -8.95
N ASN A 63 12.84 13.77 -8.15
CA ASN A 63 12.76 15.07 -7.47
C ASN A 63 13.95 15.30 -6.54
N PHE A 64 14.36 14.26 -5.80
CA PHE A 64 15.57 14.33 -4.98
C PHE A 64 16.80 14.62 -5.85
N SER A 65 16.96 13.89 -6.96
CA SER A 65 18.12 14.05 -7.84
C SER A 65 18.17 15.40 -8.55
N HIS A 66 17.00 15.99 -8.85
CA HIS A 66 16.91 17.35 -9.40
C HIS A 66 17.32 18.43 -8.40
N ALA A 67 17.04 18.22 -7.11
CA ALA A 67 17.27 19.21 -6.06
C ALA A 67 18.60 19.04 -5.33
N ASN A 68 19.17 17.83 -5.36
CA ASN A 68 20.33 17.46 -4.55
C ASN A 68 21.41 16.86 -5.44
N TRP A 69 21.63 15.56 -5.33
CA TRP A 69 22.56 14.79 -6.13
C TRP A 69 21.91 13.47 -6.49
N ASP A 70 22.59 12.74 -7.36
CA ASP A 70 22.07 11.51 -7.90
C ASP A 70 22.25 10.34 -6.93
N MET A 71 21.16 9.60 -6.72
CA MET A 71 21.14 8.40 -5.89
C MET A 71 21.56 7.21 -6.74
N ARG A 72 22.86 7.06 -7.00
CA ARG A 72 23.41 5.89 -7.71
C ARG A 72 24.41 5.14 -6.87
N PHE A 73 24.16 3.85 -6.67
CA PHE A 73 25.08 2.92 -6.02
C PHE A 73 24.72 1.48 -6.41
N THR A 74 25.64 0.54 -6.20
CA THR A 74 25.44 -0.87 -6.51
C THR A 74 24.32 -1.44 -5.63
N ALA A 75 23.21 -1.86 -6.24
CA ALA A 75 22.12 -2.50 -5.54
C ALA A 75 22.43 -3.99 -5.26
N SER A 76 22.04 -4.45 -4.08
CA SER A 76 22.06 -5.84 -3.67
C SER A 76 20.69 -6.49 -3.87
N ALA A 77 20.57 -7.36 -4.86
CA ALA A 77 19.30 -8.06 -5.11
C ALA A 77 18.88 -9.02 -3.98
N ASN A 78 19.81 -9.35 -3.06
CA ASN A 78 19.65 -10.34 -1.99
C ASN A 78 19.42 -9.71 -0.61
N SER A 79 19.42 -8.39 -0.49
CA SER A 79 19.26 -7.67 0.77
C SER A 79 18.36 -6.47 0.57
N SER A 80 17.37 -6.30 1.45
CA SER A 80 16.48 -5.13 1.42
C SER A 80 17.06 -3.88 2.11
N GLY A 81 18.34 -3.94 2.54
CA GLY A 81 18.98 -2.86 3.28
C GLY A 81 19.13 -1.59 2.44
N ASP A 82 19.46 -1.76 1.17
CA ASP A 82 19.65 -0.68 0.21
C ASP A 82 18.36 0.10 0.00
N GLU A 83 17.23 -0.61 -0.17
CA GLU A 83 15.91 -0.04 -0.30
C GLU A 83 15.53 0.80 0.91
N MET A 84 15.78 0.29 2.11
CA MET A 84 15.48 1.05 3.33
C MET A 84 16.34 2.31 3.41
N MET A 85 17.63 2.23 3.07
CA MET A 85 18.52 3.38 3.06
C MET A 85 18.08 4.46 2.05
N VAL A 86 17.66 4.06 0.84
CA VAL A 86 17.11 5.01 -0.15
C VAL A 86 15.81 5.60 0.34
N LEU A 87 14.90 4.80 0.87
CA LEU A 87 13.62 5.28 1.42
C LEU A 87 13.85 6.31 2.52
N ARG A 88 14.71 6.01 3.49
CA ARG A 88 15.05 6.96 4.57
C ARG A 88 15.64 8.24 4.03
N SER A 89 16.45 8.16 2.99
CA SER A 89 17.02 9.35 2.33
C SER A 89 15.96 10.20 1.64
N LEU A 90 14.97 9.58 1.00
CA LEU A 90 13.82 10.28 0.40
C LEU A 90 12.88 10.89 1.44
N GLN A 91 12.77 10.28 2.62
CA GLN A 91 11.95 10.75 3.74
C GLN A 91 12.66 11.79 4.60
N TRP A 92 13.98 11.93 4.45
CA TRP A 92 14.76 12.80 5.30
C TRP A 92 14.40 14.26 5.05
N ARG A 93 14.25 14.99 6.16
CA ARG A 93 14.12 16.43 6.19
C ARG A 93 15.18 16.94 7.14
N GLU A 94 15.86 18.00 6.73
CA GLU A 94 16.80 18.69 7.59
C GLU A 94 16.07 19.18 8.86
N PRO A 95 16.57 18.88 10.06
CA PRO A 95 16.02 19.43 11.29
C PRO A 95 16.13 20.96 11.25
N ASP A 96 15.20 21.66 11.89
CA ASP A 96 15.13 23.12 11.97
C ASP A 96 16.24 23.67 12.89
N GLY A 97 17.49 23.49 12.48
CA GLY A 97 18.68 24.00 13.12
C GLY A 97 19.03 25.43 12.69
N THR A 98 19.81 26.09 13.53
CA THR A 98 20.30 27.47 13.40
C THR A 98 20.96 27.73 12.05
N ALA A 99 20.81 28.95 11.52
CA ALA A 99 21.13 29.39 10.15
C ALA A 99 22.52 29.03 9.57
N ASN A 100 23.47 28.57 10.40
CA ASN A 100 24.83 28.21 10.00
C ASN A 100 25.01 26.73 9.59
N GLN A 101 23.98 25.91 9.78
CA GLN A 101 23.95 24.50 9.32
C GLN A 101 22.94 24.28 8.18
N LYS A 102 22.19 25.35 7.85
CA LYS A 102 21.20 25.48 6.78
C LYS A 102 21.86 25.53 5.40
N GLU A 103 22.85 24.67 5.18
CA GLU A 103 23.64 24.62 3.96
C GLU A 103 22.82 23.98 2.83
N ILE A 104 22.15 24.80 2.02
CA ILE A 104 21.98 24.58 0.57
C ILE A 104 21.11 23.35 0.16
N PHE A 105 20.57 22.55 1.08
CA PHE A 105 19.71 21.41 0.74
C PHE A 105 18.25 21.86 0.51
N TYR A 106 17.71 21.59 -0.68
CA TYR A 106 16.30 21.88 -0.95
C TYR A 106 15.41 20.94 -0.13
N LYS A 107 14.43 21.53 0.56
CA LYS A 107 13.66 20.91 1.65
C LYS A 107 12.95 19.63 1.20
N GLY A 108 13.48 18.48 1.60
CA GLY A 108 12.69 17.26 1.74
C GLY A 108 11.51 17.46 2.73
N PRO A 109 10.62 16.47 2.86
CA PRO A 109 10.78 15.11 2.35
C PRO A 109 10.19 14.94 0.94
N TYR A 110 10.80 14.06 0.15
CA TYR A 110 10.33 13.70 -1.20
C TYR A 110 9.39 12.49 -1.18
N MET A 111 9.41 11.72 -0.09
CA MET A 111 8.46 10.66 0.22
C MET A 111 7.74 10.96 1.54
N ARG A 112 6.56 10.36 1.71
CA ARG A 112 5.81 10.39 2.96
C ARG A 112 6.66 9.88 4.13
N ALA A 113 6.83 10.69 5.18
CA ALA A 113 7.68 10.36 6.33
C ALA A 113 7.04 9.34 7.30
N ASP A 114 5.72 9.21 7.25
CA ASP A 114 4.90 8.30 8.07
C ASP A 114 4.82 6.88 7.50
N TRP A 115 5.36 6.64 6.30
CA TRP A 115 5.38 5.33 5.66
C TRP A 115 6.62 4.51 6.06
N ASN A 116 6.42 3.38 6.72
CA ASN A 116 7.45 2.51 7.26
C ASN A 116 7.19 1.06 6.82
N PRO A 117 7.46 0.72 5.55
CA PRO A 117 7.25 -0.62 5.05
C PRO A 117 8.21 -1.60 5.72
N ASP A 118 7.72 -2.82 5.97
CA ASP A 118 8.58 -3.95 6.27
C ASP A 118 9.40 -4.34 5.04
N THR A 119 10.46 -5.12 5.26
CA THR A 119 11.25 -5.70 4.18
C THR A 119 10.96 -7.18 4.05
N SER A 120 10.97 -7.70 2.82
CA SER A 120 10.72 -9.12 2.55
C SER A 120 11.58 -9.63 1.40
N SER A 121 11.98 -10.89 1.50
CA SER A 121 12.59 -11.69 0.43
C SER A 121 11.71 -12.86 -0.01
N ASP A 122 10.51 -13.01 0.56
CA ASP A 122 9.56 -14.08 0.24
C ASP A 122 8.93 -13.85 -1.14
N THR A 123 9.00 -14.86 -2.01
CA THR A 123 8.41 -14.83 -3.35
C THR A 123 6.89 -14.70 -3.36
N ALA A 124 6.20 -14.99 -2.26
CA ALA A 124 4.76 -14.78 -2.14
C ALA A 124 4.38 -13.30 -1.99
N ASP A 125 5.31 -12.45 -1.55
CA ASP A 125 5.05 -11.04 -1.27
C ASP A 125 5.24 -10.14 -2.50
N TRP A 126 4.39 -9.13 -2.61
CA TRP A 126 4.62 -7.98 -3.48
C TRP A 126 5.75 -7.15 -2.89
N ARG A 127 6.83 -6.97 -3.66
CA ARG A 127 8.03 -6.26 -3.19
C ARG A 127 8.44 -5.18 -4.17
N ILE A 128 9.02 -4.10 -3.66
CA ILE A 128 9.61 -3.04 -4.47
C ILE A 128 11.11 -3.06 -4.22
N GLN A 129 11.86 -3.31 -5.29
CA GLN A 129 13.31 -3.46 -5.26
C GLN A 129 14.00 -2.23 -5.82
N TRP A 130 15.13 -1.87 -5.20
CA TRP A 130 16.04 -0.87 -5.71
C TRP A 130 16.98 -1.50 -6.75
N THR A 131 17.11 -0.87 -7.91
CA THR A 131 17.94 -1.38 -9.03
C THR A 131 19.31 -0.71 -9.14
N GLY A 132 19.61 0.21 -8.23
CA GLY A 132 20.83 1.02 -8.24
C GLY A 132 20.61 2.45 -8.72
N SER A 133 19.53 2.70 -9.46
CA SER A 133 19.12 4.06 -9.89
C SER A 133 17.61 4.28 -9.96
N SER A 134 16.81 3.22 -9.82
CA SER A 134 15.36 3.28 -9.94
C SER A 134 14.68 2.17 -9.15
N TRP A 135 13.39 2.32 -8.91
CA TRP A 135 12.55 1.33 -8.25
C TRP A 135 11.86 0.44 -9.26
N LYS A 136 11.86 -0.86 -8.99
CA LYS A 136 11.21 -1.90 -9.80
C LYS A 136 10.24 -2.70 -8.94
N LEU A 137 9.08 -3.03 -9.51
CA LEU A 137 8.13 -3.94 -8.89
C LEU A 137 8.56 -5.41 -9.08
N LEU A 138 8.60 -6.14 -7.98
CA LEU A 138 8.67 -7.59 -7.94
C LEU A 138 7.28 -8.13 -7.58
N LYS A 139 6.62 -8.71 -8.58
CA LYS A 139 5.34 -9.40 -8.39
C LYS A 139 5.57 -10.72 -7.64
N PRO A 140 4.51 -11.36 -7.11
CA PRO A 140 4.61 -12.72 -6.61
C PRO A 140 5.28 -13.65 -7.62
N ASP A 141 5.96 -14.68 -7.11
CA ASP A 141 6.74 -15.67 -7.85
C ASP A 141 8.05 -15.16 -8.50
N VAL A 142 8.40 -13.88 -8.32
CA VAL A 142 9.67 -13.32 -8.77
C VAL A 142 10.68 -13.34 -7.62
N ALA A 143 11.89 -13.86 -7.85
CA ALA A 143 12.97 -13.83 -6.86
C ALA A 143 13.50 -12.41 -6.62
N GLY A 144 13.93 -12.14 -5.38
CA GLY A 144 14.57 -10.87 -4.98
C GLY A 144 14.15 -10.41 -3.59
N ALA A 145 14.90 -9.45 -3.04
CA ALA A 145 14.55 -8.76 -1.81
C ALA A 145 14.06 -7.34 -2.13
N GLY A 146 13.21 -6.79 -1.26
CA GLY A 146 12.79 -5.39 -1.37
C GLY A 146 11.89 -4.92 -0.23
N LEU A 147 11.28 -3.74 -0.41
CA LEU A 147 10.23 -3.20 0.47
C LEU A 147 8.94 -3.97 0.22
N LYS A 148 8.34 -4.53 1.28
CA LYS A 148 7.05 -5.21 1.19
C LYS A 148 5.95 -4.18 0.95
N VAL A 149 5.08 -4.46 -0.02
CA VAL A 149 3.87 -3.65 -0.25
C VAL A 149 2.76 -4.18 0.65
N ASP A 150 2.35 -3.37 1.62
CA ASP A 150 1.20 -3.68 2.47
C ASP A 150 -0.07 -3.07 1.86
N PHE A 151 -1.06 -3.91 1.59
CA PHE A 151 -2.35 -3.47 1.01
C PHE A 151 -3.39 -3.10 2.07
N GLU A 152 -3.06 -3.30 3.35
CA GLU A 152 -3.91 -3.02 4.51
C GLU A 152 -3.47 -1.73 5.23
N ALA A 153 -2.46 -1.03 4.69
CA ALA A 153 -1.87 0.20 5.23
C ALA A 153 -1.28 0.04 6.65
N LYS A 154 -0.85 -1.17 7.03
CA LYS A 154 -0.19 -1.43 8.33
C LYS A 154 1.19 -0.80 8.43
N ASP A 155 1.77 -0.45 7.29
CA ASP A 155 3.04 0.25 7.14
C ASP A 155 2.93 1.76 7.39
N LEU A 156 1.72 2.33 7.51
CA LEU A 156 1.53 3.72 7.90
C LEU A 156 1.52 3.86 9.43
N GLY A 157 2.38 4.74 9.94
CA GLY A 157 2.52 4.93 11.38
C GLY A 157 3.09 6.29 11.75
N THR A 158 3.92 6.32 12.79
CA THR A 158 4.60 7.54 13.20
C THR A 158 5.75 7.86 12.23
N PRO A 159 6.06 9.15 12.00
CA PRO A 159 7.22 9.53 11.21
C PRO A 159 8.49 8.91 11.76
N TYR A 160 9.33 8.38 10.86
CA TYR A 160 10.61 7.81 11.26
C TYR A 160 11.50 8.87 11.94
N SER A 161 12.04 8.53 13.11
CA SER A 161 12.96 9.40 13.84
C SER A 161 14.38 9.21 13.32
N PHE A 162 14.92 10.25 12.69
CA PHE A 162 16.27 10.20 12.12
C PHE A 162 17.34 10.41 13.20
N PRO A 163 18.45 9.64 13.16
CA PRO A 163 19.56 9.89 14.07
C PRO A 163 20.22 11.26 13.77
N PRO A 164 20.83 11.92 14.78
CA PRO A 164 21.40 13.27 14.62
C PRO A 164 22.45 13.41 13.51
N ASN A 165 23.16 12.32 13.19
CA ASN A 165 24.22 12.28 12.17
C ASN A 165 23.76 11.57 10.88
N PHE A 166 22.45 11.46 10.65
CA PHE A 166 21.93 10.85 9.42
C PHE A 166 22.44 11.61 8.20
N LYS A 167 22.92 10.86 7.20
CA LYS A 167 23.31 11.41 5.90
C LYS A 167 22.52 10.67 4.82
N PRO A 168 21.79 11.38 3.95
CA PRO A 168 21.13 10.77 2.81
C PRO A 168 22.14 10.07 1.89
N VAL A 169 21.71 8.98 1.25
CA VAL A 169 22.56 8.17 0.37
C VAL A 169 22.81 8.84 -0.98
N GLY A 170 23.87 8.39 -1.66
CA GLY A 170 24.34 8.89 -2.95
C GLY A 170 25.65 9.70 -2.82
N SER A 171 26.20 10.11 -3.96
CA SER A 171 27.46 10.84 -4.04
C SER A 171 27.24 12.28 -4.52
N ARG A 172 27.93 13.23 -3.89
CA ARG A 172 28.18 14.57 -4.46
C ARG A 172 29.37 14.53 -5.39
#